data_AF-A0A9X3UME7-F1
#
_entry.id   AF-A0A9X3UME7-F1
#
_cell.length_a   1.000
_cell.length_b   1.000
_cell.length_c   1.000
_cell.angle_alpha   90.00
_cell.angle_beta   90.00
_cell.angle_gamma   90.00
#
_symmetry.space_group_name_H-M   'P 1'
#
loop_
_entity.id
_entity.type
_entity.pdbx_description
1 polymer ?
#
loop_
_entity_poly.entity_id
_entity_poly.type
_entity_poly.pdbx_seq_one_letter_code
_entity_poly.pdbx_strand_id
1 'polypeptide(L)'
;MYQRETRLMAAAIILIGHFAIVAYGILMLVLFSPFQDIQKGIQVVLMASPVLAITAMAGLKHILSTATHKRRGKKVNAFYFSTVLGLPLVLIVSVLGLIYMVHHGIGNIGIEGLTLVLGAIETCFGAYIGLISDDLFGKQNDENRSSSDLSVA
;
A
#
# COMPACT_ATOMS: atom_id res chain seq x y z
N MET A 1 21.01 7.14 -3.92
CA MET A 1 19.68 7.12 -4.54
C MET A 1 19.02 8.48 -4.37
N TYR A 2 18.26 8.95 -5.35
CA TYR A 2 17.56 10.24 -5.24
C TYR A 2 16.15 10.05 -4.67
N GLN A 3 15.69 11.00 -3.86
CA GLN A 3 14.39 10.94 -3.17
C GLN A 3 13.21 10.65 -4.13
N ARG A 4 13.25 11.23 -5.33
CA ARG A 4 12.23 11.00 -6.37
C ARG A 4 12.22 9.57 -6.89
N GLU A 5 13.39 8.99 -7.15
CA GLU A 5 13.51 7.59 -7.62
C GLU A 5 13.00 6.63 -6.55
N THR A 6 13.34 6.87 -5.29
CA THR A 6 12.88 6.05 -4.16
C THR A 6 11.36 6.11 -3.99
N ARG A 7 10.75 7.29 -4.10
CA ARG A 7 9.29 7.47 -4.04
C ARG A 7 8.57 6.81 -5.21
N LEU A 8 9.10 6.94 -6.42
CA LEU A 8 8.59 6.26 -7.63
C LEU A 8 8.64 4.75 -7.48
N MET A 9 9.76 4.21 -6.98
CA MET A 9 9.91 2.77 -6.74
C MET A 9 8.95 2.28 -5.65
N ALA A 10 8.79 3.04 -4.56
CA ALA A 10 7.84 2.69 -3.50
C ALA A 10 6.40 2.67 -4.04
N ALA A 11 5.99 3.72 -4.76
CA ALA A 11 4.68 3.78 -5.40
C ALA A 11 4.44 2.62 -6.38
N ALA A 12 5.44 2.28 -7.19
CA ALA A 12 5.36 1.14 -8.12
C ALA A 12 5.25 -0.20 -7.39
N ILE A 13 6.05 -0.42 -6.33
CA ILE A 13 5.98 -1.64 -5.51
C ILE A 13 4.63 -1.79 -4.83
N ILE A 14 4.08 -0.71 -4.28
CA ILE A 14 2.76 -0.70 -3.67
C ILE A 14 1.69 -1.05 -4.72
N LEU A 15 1.75 -0.44 -5.90
CA LEU A 15 0.77 -0.66 -6.97
C LEU A 15 0.82 -2.10 -7.51
N ILE A 16 2.02 -2.60 -7.80
CA ILE A 16 2.23 -3.98 -8.26
C ILE A 16 1.86 -4.97 -7.15
N GLY A 17 2.25 -4.69 -5.91
CA GLY A 17 1.94 -5.50 -4.74
C GLY A 17 0.44 -5.61 -4.49
N HIS A 18 -0.31 -4.52 -4.63
CA HIS A 18 -1.77 -4.55 -4.53
C HIS A 18 -2.38 -5.45 -5.60
N PHE A 19 -1.99 -5.28 -6.86
CA PHE A 19 -2.44 -6.15 -7.95
C PHE A 19 -2.08 -7.62 -7.69
N ALA A 20 -0.87 -7.88 -7.22
CA ALA A 20 -0.41 -9.23 -6.89
C ALA A 20 -1.24 -9.85 -5.77
N ILE A 21 -1.52 -9.12 -4.68
CA ILE A 21 -2.34 -9.61 -3.56
C ILE A 21 -3.77 -9.89 -4.01
N VAL A 22 -4.38 -8.99 -4.80
CA VAL A 22 -5.75 -9.18 -5.29
C VAL A 22 -5.80 -10.37 -6.25
N ALA A 23 -4.91 -10.44 -7.25
CA ALA A 23 -4.89 -11.53 -8.21
C ALA A 23 -4.61 -12.88 -7.53
N TYR A 24 -3.61 -12.92 -6.64
CA TYR A 24 -3.23 -14.12 -5.91
C TYR A 24 -4.31 -14.55 -4.91
N GLY A 25 -4.93 -13.60 -4.21
CA GLY A 25 -6.04 -13.85 -3.30
C GLY A 25 -7.26 -14.41 -4.03
N ILE A 26 -7.64 -13.85 -5.19
CA ILE A 26 -8.70 -14.41 -6.03
C ILE A 26 -8.33 -15.82 -6.48
N LEU A 27 -7.11 -16.02 -6.99
CA LEU A 27 -6.71 -17.32 -7.51
C LEU A 27 -6.70 -18.38 -6.40
N MET A 28 -6.07 -18.11 -5.25
CA MET A 28 -5.88 -19.10 -4.18
C MET A 28 -7.05 -19.24 -3.21
N LEU A 29 -7.80 -18.17 -2.93
CA LEU A 29 -8.91 -18.19 -1.97
C LEU A 29 -10.28 -18.27 -2.62
N VAL A 30 -10.42 -17.91 -3.90
CA VAL A 30 -11.72 -17.97 -4.61
C VAL A 30 -11.73 -19.12 -5.60
N LEU A 31 -10.75 -19.18 -6.51
CA LEU A 31 -10.74 -20.17 -7.59
C LEU A 31 -10.28 -21.56 -7.11
N PHE A 32 -9.20 -21.60 -6.33
CA PHE A 32 -8.67 -22.81 -5.68
C PHE A 32 -9.03 -22.84 -4.18
N SER A 33 -10.20 -22.31 -3.85
CA SER A 33 -10.61 -22.05 -2.47
C SER A 33 -10.46 -23.30 -1.59
N PRO A 34 -9.68 -23.23 -0.48
CA PRO A 34 -9.71 -24.25 0.57
C PRO A 34 -11.02 -24.20 1.35
N PHE A 35 -11.77 -23.10 1.23
CA PHE A 35 -13.06 -22.90 1.85
C PHE A 35 -14.15 -23.42 0.91
N GLN A 36 -15.05 -24.26 1.42
CA GLN A 36 -16.20 -24.79 0.66
C GLN A 36 -17.16 -23.69 0.16
N ASP A 37 -16.95 -22.44 0.57
CA ASP A 37 -17.79 -21.29 0.26
C ASP A 37 -16.97 -20.14 -0.36
N ILE A 38 -17.24 -19.89 -1.64
CA ILE A 38 -16.62 -18.84 -2.46
C ILE A 38 -16.85 -17.44 -1.86
N GLN A 39 -18.00 -17.20 -1.21
CA GLN A 39 -18.32 -15.88 -0.66
C GLN A 39 -17.31 -15.46 0.41
N LYS A 40 -16.83 -16.43 1.20
CA LYS A 40 -15.85 -16.18 2.26
C LYS A 40 -14.48 -15.86 1.69
N GLY A 41 -14.08 -16.52 0.61
CA GLY A 41 -12.85 -16.19 -0.12
C GLY A 41 -12.87 -14.77 -0.68
N ILE A 42 -13.99 -14.37 -1.28
CA ILE A 42 -14.18 -13.01 -1.81
C ILE A 42 -14.13 -11.98 -0.67
N GLN A 43 -14.78 -12.25 0.46
CA GLN A 43 -14.79 -11.35 1.62
C GLN A 43 -13.37 -11.05 2.13
N VAL A 44 -12.52 -12.07 2.22
CA VAL A 44 -11.12 -11.90 2.66
C VAL A 44 -10.33 -11.03 1.68
N VAL A 45 -10.47 -11.28 0.37
CA VAL A 45 -9.81 -10.48 -0.67
C VAL A 45 -10.28 -9.02 -0.62
N LEU A 46 -11.59 -8.81 -0.42
CA LEU A 46 -12.16 -7.47 -0.33
C LEU A 46 -11.73 -6.74 0.94
N MET A 47 -11.51 -7.43 2.06
CA MET A 47 -10.98 -6.83 3.28
C MET A 47 -9.50 -6.44 3.17
N ALA A 48 -8.69 -7.14 2.38
CA ALA A 48 -7.30 -6.75 2.15
C ALA A 48 -7.16 -5.46 1.31
N SER A 49 -8.23 -5.09 0.61
CA SER A 49 -8.21 -4.11 -0.47
C SER A 49 -8.15 -2.64 -0.05
N PRO A 50 -8.84 -2.15 1.01
CA PRO A 50 -8.99 -0.72 1.27
C PRO A 50 -7.67 0.02 1.53
N VAL A 51 -6.81 -0.47 2.44
CA VAL A 51 -5.53 0.20 2.71
C VAL A 51 -4.58 0.11 1.54
N LEU A 52 -4.50 -1.05 0.89
CA LEU A 52 -3.67 -1.19 -0.31
C LEU A 52 -4.16 -0.25 -1.43
N ALA A 53 -5.47 -0.08 -1.59
CA ALA A 53 -6.07 0.83 -2.58
C ALA A 53 -5.79 2.29 -2.27
N ILE A 54 -5.94 2.74 -1.01
CA ILE A 54 -5.62 4.12 -0.58
C ILE A 54 -4.13 4.40 -0.82
N THR A 55 -3.26 3.46 -0.48
CA THR A 55 -1.82 3.59 -0.68
C THR A 55 -1.45 3.61 -2.16
N ALA A 56 -2.07 2.76 -2.97
CA ALA A 56 -1.88 2.72 -4.41
C ALA A 56 -2.38 4.00 -5.09
N MET A 57 -3.53 4.55 -4.65
CA MET A 57 -4.04 5.83 -5.14
C MET A 57 -3.11 7.00 -4.80
N ALA A 58 -2.57 7.04 -3.57
CA ALA A 58 -1.59 8.05 -3.17
C ALA A 58 -0.30 7.93 -4.00
N GLY A 59 0.19 6.70 -4.21
CA GLY A 59 1.31 6.40 -5.10
C GLY A 59 1.06 6.85 -6.54
N LEU A 60 -0.11 6.51 -7.10
CA LEU A 60 -0.48 6.87 -8.47
C LEU A 60 -0.60 8.40 -8.63
N LYS A 61 -1.25 9.09 -7.68
CA LYS A 61 -1.33 10.56 -7.65
C LYS A 61 0.06 11.20 -7.64
N HIS A 62 1.01 10.62 -6.91
CA HIS A 62 2.39 11.08 -6.91
C HIS A 62 3.10 10.85 -8.25
N ILE A 63 2.95 9.67 -8.86
CA ILE A 63 3.52 9.38 -10.18
C ILE A 63 2.99 10.38 -11.22
N LEU A 64 1.68 10.62 -11.24
CA LEU A 64 1.03 11.53 -12.19
C LEU A 64 1.45 12.99 -11.97
N SER A 65 1.51 13.46 -10.72
CA SER A 65 1.95 14.84 -10.41
C SER A 65 3.44 15.08 -10.69
N THR A 66 4.27 14.04 -10.59
CA THR A 66 5.71 14.15 -10.84
C THR A 66 6.08 13.95 -12.32
N ALA A 67 5.14 13.56 -13.19
CA ALA A 67 5.39 13.32 -14.61
C ALA A 67 5.89 14.57 -15.37
N THR A 68 5.52 15.78 -14.91
CA THR A 68 5.86 17.05 -15.57
C THR A 68 7.06 17.79 -14.97
N HIS A 69 7.53 17.43 -13.77
CA HIS A 69 8.61 18.14 -13.07
C HIS A 69 9.99 17.49 -13.30
N LYS A 70 10.98 18.24 -13.81
CA LYS A 70 12.34 17.78 -14.16
C LYS A 70 13.43 18.01 -13.08
N ARG A 71 13.09 18.28 -11.82
CA ARG A 71 14.13 18.43 -10.76
C ARG A 71 14.55 17.08 -10.18
N ARG A 72 15.86 16.79 -10.20
CA ARG A 72 16.49 15.71 -9.38
C ARG A 72 16.47 16.16 -7.91
N GLY A 73 15.81 15.40 -7.04
CA GLY A 73 15.70 15.69 -5.61
C GLY A 73 17.02 15.52 -4.86
N LYS A 74 16.99 15.67 -3.52
CA LYS A 74 18.16 15.42 -2.65
C LYS A 74 18.53 13.93 -2.62
N LYS A 75 19.80 13.61 -2.36
CA LYS A 75 20.23 12.24 -2.06
C LYS A 75 19.59 11.80 -0.74
N VAL A 76 18.99 10.62 -0.71
CA VAL A 76 18.36 10.03 0.49
C VAL A 76 19.33 9.15 1.25
N ASN A 77 19.19 9.14 2.57
CA ASN A 77 19.90 8.23 3.47
C ASN A 77 19.43 6.78 3.25
N ALA A 78 20.34 5.81 3.42
CA ALA A 78 20.05 4.39 3.29
C ALA A 78 18.95 3.92 4.28
N PHE A 79 18.91 4.50 5.48
CA PHE A 79 17.85 4.21 6.46
C PHE A 79 16.46 4.61 5.94
N TYR A 80 16.33 5.82 5.40
CA TYR A 80 15.09 6.30 4.79
C TYR A 80 14.65 5.39 3.63
N PHE A 81 15.60 5.00 2.78
CA PHE A 81 15.34 4.07 1.67
C PHE A 81 14.81 2.72 2.18
N SER A 82 15.45 2.13 3.18
CA SER A 82 15.03 0.85 3.76
C SER A 82 13.66 0.92 4.41
N THR A 83 13.35 1.99 5.12
CA THR A 83 12.05 2.16 5.80
C THR A 83 10.92 2.41 4.80
N VAL A 84 11.18 3.19 3.75
CA VAL A 84 10.20 3.51 2.71
C VAL A 84 9.89 2.31 1.80
N LEU A 85 10.88 1.51 1.44
CA LEU A 85 10.69 0.38 0.53
C LEU A 85 10.52 -0.95 1.24
N GLY A 86 11.29 -1.18 2.30
CA GLY A 86 11.27 -2.43 3.04
C GLY A 86 9.92 -2.67 3.71
N LEU A 87 9.31 -1.63 4.29
CA LEU A 87 8.08 -1.80 5.05
C LEU A 87 6.88 -2.21 4.15
N PRO A 88 6.62 -1.56 3.00
CA PRO A 88 5.63 -2.06 2.02
C PRO A 88 5.94 -3.46 1.50
N LEU A 89 7.20 -3.78 1.27
CA LEU A 89 7.60 -5.08 0.75
C LEU A 89 7.34 -6.19 1.78
N VAL A 90 7.68 -5.94 3.05
CA VAL A 90 7.38 -6.83 4.19
C VAL A 90 5.88 -7.04 4.33
N LEU A 91 5.07 -5.99 4.18
CA LEU A 91 3.61 -6.12 4.20
C LEU A 91 3.12 -7.05 3.09
N ILE A 92 3.53 -6.78 1.85
CA ILE A 92 3.09 -7.57 0.69
C ILE A 92 3.46 -9.05 0.90
N VAL A 93 4.69 -9.31 1.31
CA VAL A 93 5.16 -10.67 1.60
C VAL A 93 4.39 -11.30 2.76
N SER A 94 4.05 -10.54 3.81
CA SER A 94 3.29 -11.05 4.96
C SER A 94 1.87 -11.43 4.57
N VAL A 95 1.19 -10.60 3.77
CA VAL A 95 -0.17 -10.88 3.27
C VAL A 95 -0.17 -12.08 2.34
N LEU A 96 0.77 -12.14 1.38
CA LEU A 96 0.91 -13.30 0.48
C LEU A 96 1.24 -14.57 1.27
N GLY A 97 2.11 -14.48 2.27
CA GLY A 97 2.46 -15.59 3.16
C GLY A 97 1.26 -16.10 3.96
N LEU A 98 0.43 -15.20 4.48
CA LEU A 98 -0.81 -15.57 5.16
C LEU A 98 -1.79 -16.30 4.23
N ILE A 99 -2.00 -15.77 3.01
CA ILE A 99 -2.85 -16.42 1.99
C ILE A 99 -2.29 -17.82 1.67
N TYR A 100 -0.98 -17.94 1.50
CA TYR A 100 -0.31 -19.22 1.22
C TYR A 100 -0.48 -20.23 2.36
N MET A 101 -0.23 -19.82 3.61
CA MET A 101 -0.38 -20.67 4.79
C MET A 101 -1.81 -21.20 4.92
N VAL A 102 -2.79 -20.33 4.74
CA VAL A 102 -4.20 -20.70 4.79
C VAL A 102 -4.57 -21.67 3.67
N HIS A 103 -4.10 -21.42 2.45
CA HIS A 103 -4.33 -22.31 1.31
C HIS A 103 -3.78 -23.73 1.55
N HIS A 104 -2.63 -23.86 2.22
CA HIS A 104 -2.01 -25.14 2.54
C HIS A 104 -2.44 -25.72 3.91
N GLY A 105 -3.40 -25.09 4.60
CA GLY A 105 -3.87 -25.54 5.91
C GLY A 105 -2.83 -25.45 7.02
N ILE A 106 -1.77 -24.64 6.85
CA ILE A 106 -0.71 -24.48 7.84
C ILE A 106 -1.23 -23.62 8.98
N GLY A 107 -1.34 -24.20 10.18
CA GLY A 107 -1.69 -23.49 11.41
C GLY A 107 -3.18 -23.46 11.79
N ASN A 108 -4.06 -24.20 11.09
CA ASN A 108 -5.51 -24.26 11.38
C ASN A 108 -6.18 -22.88 11.57
N ILE A 109 -5.67 -21.87 10.87
CA ILE A 109 -6.23 -20.52 10.92
C ILE A 109 -7.52 -20.51 10.08
N GLY A 110 -8.66 -20.47 10.75
CA GLY A 110 -9.96 -20.27 10.10
C GLY A 110 -10.07 -18.88 9.46
N ILE A 111 -11.11 -18.67 8.65
CA ILE A 111 -11.37 -17.40 7.96
C ILE A 111 -11.47 -16.23 8.93
N GLU A 112 -12.09 -16.44 10.08
CA GLU A 112 -12.23 -15.43 11.14
C GLU A 112 -10.87 -14.97 11.65
N GLY A 113 -9.96 -15.92 11.91
CA GLY A 113 -8.60 -15.63 12.34
C GLY A 113 -7.79 -14.93 11.26
N LEU A 114 -7.90 -15.37 10.01
CA LEU A 114 -7.24 -14.71 8.87
C LEU A 114 -7.70 -13.26 8.73
N THR A 115 -9.01 -13.04 8.83
CA THR A 115 -9.62 -11.71 8.70
C THR A 115 -9.19 -10.79 9.84
N LEU A 116 -9.14 -11.29 11.07
CA LEU A 116 -8.65 -10.54 12.23
C LEU A 116 -7.17 -10.14 12.07
N VAL A 117 -6.32 -11.08 11.65
CA VAL A 117 -4.89 -10.82 11.44
C VAL A 117 -4.68 -9.84 10.30
N LEU A 118 -5.42 -10.00 9.19
CA LEU A 118 -5.39 -9.03 8.09
C LEU A 118 -5.79 -7.64 8.57
N GLY A 119 -6.88 -7.51 9.32
CA GLY A 119 -7.35 -6.22 9.83
C GLY A 119 -6.36 -5.58 10.80
N ALA A 120 -5.68 -6.36 11.64
CA ALA A 120 -4.64 -5.86 12.54
C ALA A 120 -3.42 -5.35 11.76
N ILE A 121 -2.93 -6.13 10.80
CA ILE A 121 -1.84 -5.75 9.91
C ILE A 121 -2.20 -4.49 9.13
N GLU A 122 -3.40 -4.45 8.57
CA GLU A 122 -3.94 -3.34 7.80
C GLU A 122 -4.01 -2.06 8.62
N THR A 123 -4.48 -2.13 9.86
CA THR A 123 -4.58 -0.99 10.78
C THR A 123 -3.20 -0.43 11.13
N CYS A 124 -2.26 -1.29 11.52
CA CYS A 124 -0.89 -0.87 11.82
C CYS A 124 -0.24 -0.20 10.59
N PHE A 125 -0.48 -0.74 9.40
CA PHE A 125 0.10 -0.22 8.17
C PHE A 125 -0.56 1.07 7.70
N GLY A 126 -1.88 1.18 7.82
CA GLY A 126 -2.63 2.41 7.54
C GLY A 126 -2.17 3.56 8.44
N ALA A 127 -1.96 3.29 9.74
CA ALA A 127 -1.38 4.25 10.66
C ALA A 127 0.05 4.64 10.26
N TYR A 128 0.88 3.66 9.91
CA TYR A 128 2.25 3.91 9.45
C TYR A 128 2.28 4.79 8.19
N ILE A 129 1.53 4.44 7.14
CA ILE A 129 1.44 5.25 5.92
C ILE A 129 0.92 6.65 6.24
N GLY A 130 -0.10 6.77 7.09
CA GLY A 130 -0.63 8.08 7.49
C GLY A 130 0.44 8.98 8.12
N LEU A 131 1.40 8.40 8.85
CA LEU A 131 2.51 9.16 9.45
C LEU A 131 3.58 9.57 8.43
N ILE A 132 3.77 8.80 7.36
CA ILE A 132 4.82 9.05 6.35
C ILE A 132 4.29 9.59 5.02
N SER A 133 2.96 9.69 4.84
CA SER A 133 2.34 10.05 3.57
C SER A 133 2.72 11.45 3.12
N ASP A 134 2.81 12.39 4.06
CA ASP A 134 3.23 13.77 3.80
C ASP A 134 4.68 13.83 3.31
N ASP A 135 5.53 12.97 3.86
CA ASP A 135 6.95 12.86 3.50
C ASP A 135 7.18 12.00 2.24
N LEU A 136 6.24 11.16 1.85
CA LEU A 136 6.31 10.30 0.67
C LEU A 136 5.72 10.96 -0.57
N PHE A 137 4.54 11.55 -0.42
CA PHE A 137 3.76 12.09 -1.53
C PHE A 137 3.81 13.62 -1.60
N GLY A 138 4.40 14.25 -0.58
CA GLY A 138 4.45 15.70 -0.40
C GLY A 138 3.20 16.18 0.33
N LYS A 139 3.37 17.17 1.22
CA LYS A 139 2.22 17.93 1.74
C LYS A 139 1.42 18.44 0.54
N GLN A 140 0.11 18.19 0.52
CA GLN A 140 -0.82 19.05 -0.21
C GLN A 140 -0.77 20.42 0.48
N ASN A 141 0.30 21.18 0.24
CA ASN A 141 0.35 22.54 0.69
C ASN A 141 -0.67 23.31 -0.14
N ASP A 142 -1.68 23.80 0.57
CA ASP A 142 -2.63 24.85 0.22
C ASP A 142 -1.91 26.16 -0.18
N GLU A 143 -1.03 26.14 -1.17
CA GLU A 143 -0.42 27.35 -1.75
C GLU A 143 -1.45 28.20 -2.53
N ASN A 144 -2.71 27.77 -2.60
CA ASN A 144 -3.79 28.53 -3.21
C ASN A 144 -4.48 29.52 -2.26
N ARG A 145 -3.98 29.71 -1.02
CA ARG A 145 -4.52 30.70 -0.07
C ARG A 145 -3.69 31.98 0.09
N SER A 146 -2.50 32.09 -0.49
CA SER A 146 -1.67 33.30 -0.32
C SER A 146 -1.82 34.35 -1.44
N SER A 147 -2.46 34.00 -2.56
CA SER A 147 -2.64 34.92 -3.71
C SER A 147 -4.00 35.63 -3.73
N SER A 148 -4.96 35.23 -2.90
CA SER A 148 -6.25 35.94 -2.77
C SER A 148 -6.18 37.16 -1.85
N ASP A 149 -5.22 37.22 -0.92
CA ASP A 149 -5.13 38.28 0.09
C ASP A 149 -4.27 39.48 -0.36
N LEU A 150 -3.56 39.35 -1.49
CA LEU A 150 -2.75 40.44 -2.08
C LEU A 150 -3.47 41.20 -3.22
N SER A 151 -4.72 40.86 -3.51
CA SER A 151 -5.55 41.53 -4.53
C SER A 151 -6.52 42.56 -3.93
N VAL A 152 -6.49 42.80 -2.62
CA VAL A 152 -7.46 43.67 -1.91
C VAL A 152 -6.76 44.80 -1.12
N ALA A 153 -5.53 45.18 -1.49
CA ALA A 153 -4.84 46.34 -0.91
C ALA A 153 -4.53 47.39 -1.98
#